data_AF-A0A2E7DJX4-F1
#
_entry.id   AF-A0A2E7DJX4-F1
#
_cell.length_a   1.000
_cell.length_b   1.000
_cell.length_c   1.000
_cell.angle_alpha   90.00
_cell.angle_beta   90.00
_cell.angle_gamma   90.00
#
_symmetry.space_group_name_H-M   'P 1'
#
loop_
_entity.id
_entity.type
_entity.pdbx_description
1 polymer ?
#
loop_
_entity_poly.entity_id
_entity_poly.type
_entity_poly.pdbx_seq_one_letter_code
_entity_poly.pdbx_strand_id
1 'polypeptide(L)'
;MINNKYTKLTLATALTIFGLSYLPQSIAQDSALEVEGALRMLLADTNIESRISSVTNLTATQVSEDGYLVQPGDSLGAIIISLYGGESILRRSAIAQALVNKNPNAFRSGNQNRLLAGATLQMLTPDDLLNLIFNDYGGEVSNLSTATAGWVKFSR
;
A
#
# COMPACT_ATOMS: atom_id res chain seq x y z
N MET A 1 -22.88 70.59 50.09
CA MET A 1 -23.93 69.95 50.92
C MET A 1 -23.63 68.47 51.04
N ILE A 2 -23.93 67.95 52.22
CA ILE A 2 -23.44 66.70 52.82
C ILE A 2 -24.41 65.53 52.53
N ASN A 3 -23.83 64.33 52.33
CA ASN A 3 -24.31 62.95 52.57
C ASN A 3 -25.68 62.45 52.07
N ASN A 4 -25.67 61.24 51.48
CA ASN A 4 -26.24 60.04 52.14
C ASN A 4 -25.70 58.76 51.46
N LYS A 5 -24.80 58.03 52.11
CA LYS A 5 -25.03 56.84 52.95
C LYS A 5 -25.23 55.54 52.17
N TYR A 6 -24.19 54.71 52.23
CA TYR A 6 -24.23 53.28 52.02
C TYR A 6 -25.17 52.62 53.04
N THR A 7 -26.10 51.80 52.56
CA THR A 7 -26.76 50.78 53.37
C THR A 7 -26.65 49.46 52.64
N LYS A 8 -25.99 48.50 53.29
CA LYS A 8 -25.73 47.15 52.83
C LYS A 8 -27.05 46.35 52.80
N LEU A 9 -27.30 45.58 51.75
CA LEU A 9 -28.03 44.31 51.90
C LEU A 9 -27.54 43.28 50.89
N THR A 10 -27.03 42.21 51.46
CA THR A 10 -26.50 40.97 50.90
C THR A 10 -27.53 40.29 50.00
N LEU A 11 -27.15 39.88 48.79
CA LEU A 11 -27.79 38.74 48.14
C LEU A 11 -26.74 37.97 47.34
N ALA A 12 -26.20 36.92 47.98
CA ALA A 12 -25.45 35.88 47.31
C ALA A 12 -26.35 35.26 46.23
N THR A 13 -25.93 35.34 44.97
CA THR A 13 -26.51 34.54 43.90
C THR A 13 -25.39 33.85 43.14
N ALA A 14 -25.52 32.53 43.14
CA ALA A 14 -24.48 31.57 42.84
C ALA A 14 -24.04 31.61 41.38
N LEU A 15 -22.72 31.53 41.19
CA LEU A 15 -22.08 31.15 39.95
C LEU A 15 -22.55 29.74 39.58
N THR A 16 -23.53 29.64 38.68
CA THR A 16 -23.98 28.35 38.14
C THR A 16 -23.28 28.15 36.80
N ILE A 17 -22.09 27.56 36.83
CA ILE A 17 -21.48 27.02 35.61
C ILE A 17 -22.20 25.70 35.30
N PHE A 18 -22.70 25.66 34.08
CA PHE A 18 -23.50 24.61 33.46
C PHE A 18 -22.91 23.20 33.66
N GLY A 19 -23.80 22.25 33.90
CA GLY A 19 -23.49 20.89 34.33
C GLY A 19 -22.56 20.11 33.41
N LEU A 20 -21.61 19.42 34.05
CA LEU A 20 -20.89 18.28 33.48
C LEU A 20 -21.89 17.12 33.33
N SER A 21 -22.44 16.94 32.14
CA SER A 21 -23.21 15.75 31.79
C SER A 21 -22.27 14.55 31.71
N TYR A 22 -22.33 13.66 32.69
CA TYR A 22 -21.68 12.35 32.66
C TYR A 22 -22.31 11.51 31.54
N LEU A 23 -21.55 11.24 30.48
CA LEU A 23 -21.86 10.16 29.54
C LEU A 23 -21.31 8.85 30.12
N PRO A 24 -22.10 7.76 30.21
CA PRO A 24 -21.53 6.44 30.46
C PRO A 24 -20.83 5.96 29.18
N GLN A 25 -19.52 6.18 29.08
CA GLN A 25 -18.68 5.51 28.08
C GLN A 25 -18.19 4.17 28.65
N SER A 26 -18.98 3.10 28.51
CA SER A 26 -18.51 1.78 29.00
C SER A 26 -19.15 0.55 28.35
N ILE A 27 -19.57 0.63 27.07
CA ILE A 27 -20.04 -0.58 26.33
C ILE A 27 -19.27 -0.82 25.03
N ALA A 28 -18.66 0.20 24.41
CA ALA A 28 -17.92 0.03 23.15
C ALA A 28 -16.49 -0.54 23.33
N GLN A 29 -15.94 -0.46 24.55
CA GLN A 29 -14.56 -0.84 24.80
C GLN A 29 -14.40 -2.35 25.02
N ASP A 30 -15.45 -3.01 25.53
CA ASP A 30 -15.45 -4.44 25.84
C ASP A 30 -15.53 -5.29 24.56
N SER A 31 -16.38 -4.88 23.61
CA SER A 31 -16.51 -5.56 22.31
C SER A 31 -15.27 -5.42 21.42
N ALA A 32 -14.55 -4.29 21.53
CA ALA A 32 -13.31 -4.07 20.80
C ALA A 32 -12.18 -4.99 21.30
N LEU A 33 -12.16 -5.29 22.60
CA LEU A 33 -11.20 -6.23 23.20
C LEU A 33 -11.48 -7.68 22.78
N GLU A 34 -12.75 -8.06 22.65
CA GLU A 34 -13.13 -9.39 22.14
C GLU A 34 -12.82 -9.56 20.65
N VAL A 35 -13.07 -8.53 19.83
CA VAL A 35 -12.73 -8.54 18.39
C VAL A 35 -11.23 -8.59 18.18
N GLU A 36 -10.46 -7.80 18.92
CA GLU A 36 -8.99 -7.84 18.91
C GLU A 36 -8.46 -9.20 19.38
N GLY A 37 -9.09 -9.79 20.40
CA GLY A 37 -8.77 -11.13 20.88
C GLY A 37 -9.05 -12.23 19.84
N ALA A 38 -10.20 -12.17 19.18
CA ALA A 38 -10.58 -13.09 18.10
C ALA A 38 -9.65 -12.92 16.88
N LEU A 39 -9.28 -11.69 16.53
CA LEU A 39 -8.33 -11.39 15.47
C LEU A 39 -6.93 -11.94 15.81
N ARG A 40 -6.46 -11.74 17.04
CA ARG A 40 -5.20 -12.31 17.53
C ARG A 40 -5.20 -13.82 17.53
N MET A 41 -6.30 -14.46 17.91
CA MET A 41 -6.43 -15.92 17.88
C MET A 41 -6.40 -16.47 16.45
N LEU A 42 -7.07 -15.79 15.50
CA LEU A 42 -7.01 -16.14 14.08
C LEU A 42 -5.60 -15.96 13.50
N LEU A 43 -4.94 -14.84 13.83
CA LEU A 43 -3.60 -14.52 13.35
C LEU A 43 -2.52 -15.39 14.01
N ALA A 44 -2.73 -15.92 15.22
CA ALA A 44 -1.78 -16.77 15.92
C ALA A 44 -1.63 -18.16 15.29
N ASP A 45 -2.71 -18.72 14.74
CA ASP A 45 -2.68 -20.02 14.04
C ASP A 45 -2.01 -19.89 12.66
N THR A 46 -2.19 -18.74 12.03
CA THR A 46 -1.53 -18.46 10.76
C THR A 46 -0.11 -18.01 11.03
N ASN A 47 0.89 -18.73 10.55
CA ASN A 47 2.30 -18.32 10.63
C ASN A 47 2.60 -17.15 9.66
N ILE A 48 1.85 -16.05 9.80
CA ILE A 48 1.95 -14.85 8.99
C ILE A 48 3.31 -14.20 9.25
N GLU A 49 3.78 -14.18 10.50
CA GLU A 49 5.10 -13.62 10.83
C GLU A 49 6.25 -14.35 10.14
N SER A 50 6.26 -15.69 10.09
CA SER A 50 7.29 -16.42 9.31
C SER A 50 7.13 -16.22 7.82
N ARG A 51 5.90 -16.17 7.30
CA ARG A 51 5.65 -15.94 5.88
C ARG A 51 6.07 -14.53 5.46
N ILE A 52 5.71 -13.51 6.24
CA ILE A 52 6.16 -12.13 6.06
C ILE A 52 7.67 -12.09 6.16
N SER A 53 8.28 -12.67 7.20
CA SER A 53 9.74 -12.69 7.38
C SER A 53 10.48 -13.39 6.25
N SER A 54 9.94 -14.49 5.73
CA SER A 54 10.53 -15.23 4.60
C SER A 54 10.47 -14.40 3.33
N VAL A 55 9.31 -13.80 3.04
CA VAL A 55 9.14 -12.89 1.91
C VAL A 55 10.05 -11.66 2.09
N THR A 56 10.05 -11.00 3.24
CA THR A 56 10.85 -9.79 3.47
C THR A 56 12.34 -10.06 3.44
N ASN A 57 12.85 -11.19 3.96
CA ASN A 57 14.29 -11.50 3.89
C ASN A 57 14.76 -11.87 2.48
N LEU A 58 13.96 -12.64 1.73
CA LEU A 58 14.23 -12.92 0.31
C LEU A 58 14.18 -11.65 -0.53
N THR A 59 13.26 -10.74 -0.20
CA THR A 59 13.06 -9.49 -0.94
C THR A 59 14.10 -8.44 -0.55
N ALA A 60 14.42 -8.24 0.74
CA ALA A 60 15.30 -7.18 1.20
C ALA A 60 16.79 -7.37 0.84
N THR A 61 17.24 -8.61 0.68
CA THR A 61 18.63 -8.89 0.26
C THR A 61 18.81 -8.79 -1.26
N GLN A 62 17.71 -8.90 -2.00
CA GLN A 62 17.73 -9.06 -3.45
C GLN A 62 17.14 -7.87 -4.19
N VAL A 63 16.23 -7.14 -3.56
CA VAL A 63 15.62 -5.91 -4.05
C VAL A 63 16.31 -4.73 -3.39
N SER A 64 17.17 -4.08 -4.17
CA SER A 64 17.75 -2.79 -3.85
C SER A 64 16.86 -1.66 -4.39
N GLU A 65 17.12 -0.43 -3.98
CA GLU A 65 16.47 0.77 -4.53
C GLU A 65 16.60 0.86 -6.06
N ASP A 66 17.71 0.33 -6.61
CA ASP A 66 18.01 0.30 -8.04
C ASP A 66 17.37 -0.89 -8.79
N GLY A 67 16.81 -1.88 -8.08
CA GLY A 67 16.18 -3.06 -8.66
C GLY A 67 16.61 -4.39 -8.04
N TYR A 68 16.26 -5.48 -8.71
CA TYR A 68 16.52 -6.85 -8.26
C TYR A 68 17.89 -7.36 -8.72
N LEU A 69 18.78 -7.78 -7.81
CA LEU A 69 20.08 -8.36 -8.15
C LEU A 69 19.92 -9.85 -8.46
N VAL A 70 20.17 -10.22 -9.72
CA VAL A 70 20.03 -11.60 -10.19
C VAL A 70 21.11 -12.50 -9.57
N GLN A 71 20.69 -13.59 -8.93
CA GLN A 71 21.59 -14.63 -8.42
C GLN A 71 21.88 -15.71 -9.47
N PRO A 72 23.04 -16.40 -9.38
CA PRO A 72 23.28 -17.61 -10.16
C PRO A 72 22.21 -18.68 -9.87
N GLY A 73 21.53 -19.14 -10.92
CA GLY A 73 20.47 -20.14 -10.81
C GLY A 73 19.05 -19.57 -10.82
N ASP A 74 18.90 -18.24 -10.76
CA ASP A 74 17.60 -17.60 -10.94
C ASP A 74 17.07 -17.76 -12.37
N SER A 75 15.74 -17.85 -12.47
CA SER A 75 15.04 -17.77 -13.75
C SER A 75 14.13 -16.56 -13.75
N LEU A 76 13.96 -15.95 -14.93
CA LEU A 76 13.05 -14.81 -15.09
C LEU A 76 11.63 -15.16 -14.61
N GLY A 77 11.16 -16.38 -14.89
CA GLY A 77 9.84 -16.84 -14.43
C GLY A 77 9.72 -16.91 -12.91
N ALA A 78 10.73 -17.43 -12.21
CA ALA A 78 10.74 -17.47 -10.75
C ALA A 78 10.79 -16.05 -10.15
N ILE A 79 11.60 -15.16 -10.73
CA ILE A 79 11.66 -13.75 -10.32
C ILE A 79 10.30 -13.08 -10.53
N ILE A 80 9.63 -13.29 -11.66
CA ILE A 80 8.29 -12.72 -11.92
C ILE A 80 7.28 -13.20 -10.88
N ILE A 81 7.27 -14.50 -10.56
CA ILE A 81 6.36 -15.05 -9.55
C ILE A 81 6.66 -14.46 -8.18
N SER A 82 7.95 -14.29 -7.83
CA SER A 82 8.36 -13.70 -6.56
C SER A 82 7.98 -12.23 -6.43
N LEU A 83 8.07 -11.45 -7.52
CA LEU A 83 7.86 -10.00 -7.49
C LEU A 83 6.39 -9.60 -7.73
N TYR A 84 5.70 -10.24 -8.66
CA TYR A 84 4.35 -9.86 -9.10
C TYR A 84 3.27 -10.88 -8.71
N GLY A 85 3.65 -11.98 -8.07
CA GLY A 85 2.75 -13.07 -7.70
C GLY A 85 2.44 -14.03 -8.84
N GLY A 86 2.09 -15.26 -8.49
CA GLY A 86 1.72 -16.30 -9.45
C GLY A 86 0.37 -16.08 -10.14
N GLU A 87 -0.54 -15.35 -9.50
CA GLU A 87 -1.92 -15.09 -9.95
C GLU A 87 -2.14 -13.63 -10.38
N SER A 88 -1.14 -13.03 -11.03
CA SER A 88 -1.30 -11.68 -11.57
C SER A 88 -2.41 -11.65 -12.64
N ILE A 89 -3.20 -10.56 -12.64
CA ILE A 89 -4.17 -10.25 -13.70
C ILE A 89 -3.46 -10.10 -15.06
N LEU A 90 -2.18 -9.72 -15.02
CA LEU A 90 -1.34 -9.54 -16.20
C LEU A 90 -0.82 -10.88 -16.72
N ARG A 91 -0.80 -11.02 -18.05
CA ARG A 91 -0.20 -12.20 -18.69
C ARG A 91 1.28 -12.29 -18.34
N ARG A 92 1.72 -13.43 -17.81
CA ARG A 92 3.13 -13.67 -17.45
C ARG A 92 4.09 -13.43 -18.62
N SER A 93 3.69 -13.78 -19.83
CA SER A 93 4.48 -13.54 -21.05
C SER A 93 4.66 -12.04 -21.34
N ALA A 94 3.62 -11.23 -21.10
CA ALA A 94 3.67 -9.80 -21.31
C ALA A 94 4.58 -9.13 -20.26
N ILE A 95 4.46 -9.53 -18.98
CA ILE A 95 5.39 -9.06 -17.92
C ILE A 95 6.83 -9.44 -18.27
N ALA A 96 7.07 -10.69 -18.70
CA ALA A 96 8.40 -11.15 -19.08
C ALA A 96 8.98 -10.31 -20.23
N GLN A 97 8.20 -10.06 -21.27
CA GLN A 97 8.64 -9.26 -22.41
C GLN A 97 8.91 -7.80 -22.02
N ALA A 98 8.08 -7.20 -21.17
CA ALA A 98 8.32 -5.85 -20.67
C ALA A 98 9.58 -5.77 -19.81
N LEU A 99 9.84 -6.76 -18.95
CA LEU A 99 11.07 -6.82 -18.18
C LEU A 99 12.31 -6.97 -19.06
N VAL A 100 12.25 -7.79 -20.11
CA VAL A 100 13.35 -7.94 -21.08
C VAL A 100 13.60 -6.63 -21.82
N ASN A 101 12.53 -5.96 -22.27
CA ASN A 101 12.62 -4.69 -22.99
C ASN A 101 13.18 -3.56 -22.11
N LYS A 102 12.79 -3.53 -20.84
CA LYS A 102 13.29 -2.54 -19.87
C LYS A 102 14.75 -2.79 -19.47
N ASN A 103 15.20 -4.05 -19.53
CA ASN A 103 16.52 -4.47 -19.07
C ASN A 103 17.36 -5.16 -20.16
N PRO A 104 17.64 -4.52 -21.31
CA PRO A 104 18.34 -5.17 -22.41
C PRO A 104 19.74 -5.66 -22.03
N ASN A 105 20.38 -5.01 -21.06
CA ASN A 105 21.72 -5.37 -20.58
C ASN A 105 21.73 -6.58 -19.63
N ALA A 106 20.58 -6.93 -19.04
CA ALA A 106 20.48 -8.09 -18.13
C ALA A 106 20.31 -9.41 -18.88
N PHE A 107 19.97 -9.36 -20.18
CA PHE A 107 19.72 -10.54 -21.00
C PHE A 107 20.72 -10.67 -22.12
N ARG A 108 21.29 -11.88 -22.28
CA ARG A 108 22.19 -12.14 -23.39
C ARG A 108 21.40 -12.23 -24.70
N SER A 109 21.66 -11.29 -25.61
CA SER A 109 20.99 -11.19 -26.92
C SER A 109 19.46 -11.02 -26.81
N GLY A 110 18.98 -10.37 -25.73
CA GLY A 110 17.54 -10.17 -25.51
C GLY A 110 16.73 -11.45 -25.29
N ASN A 111 17.41 -12.58 -25.06
CA ASN A 111 16.73 -13.85 -24.83
C ASN A 111 16.30 -13.96 -23.35
N GLN A 112 14.99 -14.06 -23.11
CA GLN A 112 14.39 -14.17 -21.78
C GLN A 112 14.93 -15.32 -20.92
N ASN A 113 15.43 -16.40 -21.56
CA ASN A 113 15.99 -17.57 -20.87
C ASN A 113 17.48 -17.41 -20.56
N ARG A 114 18.12 -16.32 -21.01
CA ARG A 114 19.55 -16.07 -20.82
C ARG A 114 19.77 -14.84 -19.95
N LEU A 115 19.28 -14.92 -18.72
CA LEU A 115 19.49 -13.91 -17.70
C LEU A 115 20.93 -13.97 -17.17
N LEU A 116 21.58 -12.81 -17.04
CA LEU A 116 22.95 -12.71 -16.55
C LEU A 116 22.97 -12.63 -15.02
N ALA A 117 23.70 -13.56 -14.38
CA ALA A 117 23.92 -13.51 -12.95
C ALA A 117 24.76 -12.26 -12.57
N GLY A 118 24.39 -11.63 -11.46
CA GLY A 118 24.99 -10.37 -10.98
C GLY A 118 24.51 -9.12 -11.71
N ALA A 119 23.63 -9.24 -12.70
CA ALA A 119 22.99 -8.08 -13.31
C ALA A 119 21.88 -7.53 -12.40
N THR A 120 21.72 -6.21 -12.40
CA THR A 120 20.58 -5.55 -11.76
C THR A 120 19.41 -5.49 -12.71
N LEU A 121 18.30 -6.13 -12.34
CA LEU A 121 17.04 -6.13 -13.06
C LEU A 121 16.13 -5.03 -12.51
N GLN A 122 15.93 -3.98 -13.29
CA GLN A 122 14.99 -2.92 -12.96
C GLN A 122 13.55 -3.44 -12.99
N MET A 123 12.78 -3.08 -11.97
CA MET A 123 11.38 -3.44 -11.86
C MET A 123 10.51 -2.58 -12.76
N LEU A 124 9.31 -3.09 -13.08
CA LEU A 124 8.30 -2.33 -13.80
C LEU A 124 7.74 -1.25 -12.88
N THR A 125 7.68 -0.02 -13.36
CA THR A 125 7.00 1.07 -12.64
C THR A 125 5.49 0.94 -12.80
N PRO A 126 4.68 1.65 -12.00
CA PRO A 126 3.24 1.69 -12.19
C PRO A 126 2.84 2.05 -13.63
N ASP A 127 3.55 2.99 -14.26
CA ASP A 127 3.31 3.40 -15.65
C ASP A 127 3.55 2.26 -16.64
N ASP A 128 4.59 1.45 -16.44
CA ASP A 128 4.87 0.28 -17.28
C ASP A 128 3.76 -0.77 -17.15
N LEU A 129 3.27 -1.00 -15.93
CA LEU A 129 2.17 -1.91 -15.68
C LEU A 129 0.88 -1.42 -16.32
N LEU A 130 0.59 -0.12 -16.24
CA LEU A 130 -0.57 0.48 -16.91
C LEU A 130 -0.45 0.33 -18.43
N ASN A 131 0.72 0.61 -19.01
CA ASN A 131 0.97 0.37 -20.43
C ASN A 131 0.77 -1.10 -20.79
N LEU A 132 1.15 -2.03 -19.92
CA LEU A 132 0.91 -3.46 -20.12
C LEU A 132 -0.58 -3.81 -20.09
N ILE A 133 -1.34 -3.18 -19.19
CA ILE A 133 -2.80 -3.37 -19.15
C ILE A 133 -3.42 -2.81 -20.42
N PHE A 134 -3.01 -1.64 -20.90
CA PHE A 134 -3.75 -0.93 -21.95
C PHE A 134 -3.25 -1.20 -23.38
N ASN A 135 -1.96 -1.42 -23.60
CA ASN A 135 -1.41 -1.68 -24.94
C ASN A 135 -1.46 -3.17 -25.33
N ASP A 136 -1.49 -4.09 -24.36
CA ASP A 136 -1.60 -5.54 -24.63
C ASP A 136 -3.02 -5.93 -25.11
N TYR A 137 -3.97 -4.98 -25.08
CA TYR A 137 -5.28 -5.03 -25.76
C TYR A 137 -5.29 -4.40 -27.18
N GLY A 138 -4.14 -4.24 -27.83
CA GLY A 138 -4.09 -4.08 -29.28
C GLY A 138 -4.27 -2.65 -29.82
N GLY A 139 -3.65 -1.66 -29.18
CA GLY A 139 -3.50 -0.33 -29.78
C GLY A 139 -2.44 0.47 -29.03
N GLU A 140 -1.62 1.24 -29.75
CA GLU A 140 -0.76 2.25 -29.16
C GLU A 140 -1.62 3.22 -28.35
N VAL A 141 -1.70 3.06 -27.03
CA VAL A 141 -2.24 4.09 -26.15
C VAL A 141 -1.09 5.05 -25.87
N SER A 142 -0.71 5.82 -26.90
CA SER A 142 0.28 6.88 -26.79
C SER A 142 -0.22 8.06 -25.93
N ASN A 143 -1.46 8.01 -25.44
CA ASN A 143 -2.01 9.05 -24.60
C ASN A 143 -3.04 8.50 -23.60
N LEU A 144 -2.65 8.40 -22.33
CA LEU A 144 -3.54 8.05 -21.22
C LEU A 144 -4.78 8.96 -21.25
N SER A 145 -4.59 10.26 -21.51
CA SER A 145 -5.65 11.26 -21.66
C SER A 145 -6.76 10.84 -22.63
N THR A 146 -6.40 10.26 -23.78
CA THR A 146 -7.36 9.82 -24.80
C THR A 146 -8.07 8.53 -24.37
N ALA A 147 -7.36 7.59 -23.75
CA ALA A 147 -7.98 6.36 -23.25
C ALA A 147 -8.90 6.61 -22.03
N THR A 148 -8.58 7.58 -21.17
CA THR A 148 -9.40 7.95 -20.01
C THR A 148 -10.50 8.97 -20.35
N ALA A 149 -10.59 9.43 -21.59
CA ALA A 149 -11.54 10.48 -22.00
C ALA A 149 -13.01 10.09 -21.79
N GLY A 150 -13.31 8.79 -21.84
CA GLY A 150 -14.67 8.25 -21.62
C GLY A 150 -15.01 7.92 -20.17
N TRP A 151 -14.08 8.11 -19.22
CA TRP A 151 -14.32 7.71 -17.83
C TRP A 151 -15.17 8.74 -17.09
N VAL A 152 -16.10 8.26 -16.27
CA VAL A 152 -16.94 9.10 -15.42
C VAL A 152 -16.04 9.77 -14.37
N LYS A 153 -15.94 11.10 -14.44
CA LYS A 153 -15.21 11.91 -13.46
C LYS A 153 -16.23 12.54 -12.51
N PHE A 154 -16.07 12.30 -11.21
CA PHE A 154 -16.83 13.02 -10.19
C PHE A 154 -16.15 14.37 -9.96
N SER A 155 -16.85 15.46 -10.29
CA SER A 155 -16.43 16.80 -9.90
C SER A 155 -16.59 16.97 -8.39
N ARG A 156 -15.57 17.55 -7.75
CA ARG A 156 -15.56 17.86 -6.32
C ARG A 156 -16.41 19.09 -6.01
#